data_AF-A0A1Z5IRQ7-F1
#
_entry.id   AF-A0A1Z5IRQ7-F1
#
_cell.length_a   1.000
_cell.length_b   1.000
_cell.length_c   1.000
_cell.angle_alpha   90.00
_cell.angle_beta   90.00
_cell.angle_gamma   90.00
#
_symmetry.space_group_name_H-M   'P 1'
#
loop_
_entity.id
_entity.type
_entity.pdbx_description
1 polymer ?
#
loop_
_entity_poly.entity_id
_entity_poly.type
_entity_poly.pdbx_seq_one_letter_code
_entity_poly.pdbx_strand_id
1 'polypeptide(L)'
;MARPVKDGLDYFPLDVDFAVNPKTEAIMGEFGAKGVLLMIYLLSAVYRKGYYLVWDKLEQMQLVNRVQGSSPEMANQIVDRLIAYGTFDKELFNSAKVLTSLRIQETYFDAIKRRKTPKPTKYLVNVNINSGSSEVNDDINTQSKVKETKEKNIDDDDARANVIDLWTDLWGFPNAVARPELDELIDQIGPELVTYAIQIAGEHQVERYGALKYLQTVIKGWKQLKITTLEQAKKANKEHEQRRKSNQRVPASSAEPRTRKDWVG
;
A
#
# COMPACT_ATOMS: atom_id res chain seq x y z
N MET A 1 12.88 30.24 18.21
CA MET A 1 13.48 29.09 17.49
C MET A 1 12.35 28.18 17.02
N ALA A 2 12.36 27.73 15.77
CA ALA A 2 11.38 26.75 15.31
C ALA A 2 11.64 25.40 16.00
N ARG A 3 10.61 24.81 16.61
CA ARG A 3 10.72 23.49 17.25
C ARG A 3 11.00 22.45 16.16
N PRO A 4 12.02 21.58 16.30
CA PRO A 4 12.22 20.47 15.38
C PRO A 4 10.94 19.67 15.23
N VAL A 5 10.59 19.31 13.99
CA VAL A 5 9.45 18.44 13.71
C VAL A 5 9.76 17.08 14.31
N LYS A 6 8.91 16.60 15.22
CA LYS A 6 9.03 15.26 15.79
C LYS A 6 8.36 14.25 14.85
N ASP A 7 9.05 13.16 14.55
CA ASP A 7 8.49 12.05 13.76
C ASP A 7 7.53 11.17 14.58
N GLY A 8 7.63 11.19 15.91
CA GLY A 8 6.81 10.38 16.80
C GLY A 8 5.59 11.08 17.40
N LEU A 9 4.88 10.34 18.24
CA LEU A 9 3.89 10.86 19.18
C LEU A 9 4.49 10.95 20.59
N ASP A 10 4.09 11.99 21.34
CA ASP A 10 4.46 12.15 22.76
C ASP A 10 3.60 11.28 23.69
N TYR A 11 2.46 10.78 23.18
CA TYR A 11 1.55 9.85 23.82
C TYR A 11 0.91 8.95 22.75
N PHE A 12 0.40 7.78 23.13
CA PHE A 12 -0.36 6.92 22.22
C PHE A 12 -1.68 6.49 22.88
N PRO A 13 -2.75 6.27 22.10
CA PRO A 13 -4.00 5.79 22.66
C PRO A 13 -3.86 4.32 23.06
N LEU A 14 -4.32 4.00 24.26
CA LEU A 14 -4.44 2.65 24.77
C LEU A 14 -5.92 2.41 25.07
N ASP A 15 -6.48 1.35 24.51
CA ASP A 15 -7.90 1.06 24.66
C ASP A 15 -8.24 0.78 26.13
N VAL A 16 -9.41 1.23 26.58
CA VAL A 16 -9.85 1.03 27.98
C VAL A 16 -10.09 -0.45 28.31
N ASP A 17 -10.42 -1.25 27.30
CA ASP A 17 -10.61 -2.69 27.36
C ASP A 17 -9.29 -3.46 27.10
N PHE A 18 -8.15 -2.77 27.02
CA PHE A 18 -6.85 -3.38 26.73
C PHE A 18 -6.54 -4.59 27.63
N ALA A 19 -6.89 -4.50 28.91
CA ALA A 19 -6.62 -5.56 29.88
C ALA A 19 -7.46 -6.84 29.68
N VAL A 20 -8.64 -6.70 29.06
CA VAL A 20 -9.58 -7.81 28.76
C VAL A 20 -9.59 -8.16 27.27
N ASN A 21 -8.68 -7.59 26.49
CA ASN A 21 -8.53 -7.93 25.09
C ASN A 21 -7.98 -9.36 24.98
N PRO A 22 -8.55 -10.24 24.13
CA PRO A 22 -8.13 -11.64 24.04
C PRO A 22 -6.63 -11.83 23.74
N LYS A 23 -6.03 -10.91 22.97
CA LYS A 23 -4.59 -10.96 22.65
C LYS A 23 -3.75 -10.59 23.87
N THR A 24 -4.18 -9.59 24.64
CA THR A 24 -3.52 -9.19 25.89
C THR A 24 -3.66 -10.29 26.94
N GLU A 25 -4.85 -10.89 27.08
CA GLU A 25 -5.08 -12.01 28.00
C GLU A 25 -4.25 -13.24 27.63
N ALA A 26 -4.10 -13.54 26.33
CA ALA A 26 -3.22 -14.61 25.87
C ALA A 26 -1.74 -14.34 26.23
N ILE A 27 -1.26 -13.11 26.02
CA ILE A 27 0.09 -12.71 26.43
C ILE A 27 0.26 -12.76 27.95
N MET A 28 -0.76 -12.33 28.71
CA MET A 28 -0.78 -12.42 30.17
C MET A 28 -0.70 -13.88 30.63
N GLY A 29 -1.43 -14.79 29.99
CA GLY A 29 -1.44 -16.21 30.33
C GLY A 29 -0.08 -16.89 30.12
N GLU A 30 0.64 -16.53 29.06
CA GLU A 30 1.92 -17.16 28.70
C GLU A 30 3.14 -16.52 29.38
N PHE A 31 3.15 -15.18 29.50
CA PHE A 31 4.34 -14.42 29.95
C PHE A 31 4.07 -13.60 31.23
N GLY A 32 2.87 -13.69 31.80
CA GLY A 32 2.46 -12.94 32.98
C GLY A 32 2.45 -11.42 32.78
N ALA A 33 2.44 -10.69 33.89
CA ALA A 33 2.42 -9.23 33.89
C ALA A 33 3.60 -8.60 33.14
N LYS A 34 4.75 -9.29 33.12
CA LYS A 34 5.94 -8.85 32.36
C LYS A 34 5.68 -8.82 30.87
N GLY A 35 5.00 -9.84 30.32
CA GLY A 35 4.66 -9.88 28.90
C GLY A 35 3.76 -8.73 28.49
N VAL A 36 2.74 -8.45 29.29
CA VAL A 36 1.82 -7.32 29.06
C VAL A 36 2.58 -5.98 29.14
N LEU A 37 3.47 -5.82 30.12
CA LEU A 37 4.28 -4.61 30.24
C LEU A 37 5.23 -4.43 29.04
N LEU A 38 5.85 -5.51 28.54
CA LEU A 38 6.66 -5.48 27.32
C LEU A 38 5.83 -5.15 26.08
N MET A 39 4.61 -5.68 25.95
CA MET A 39 3.67 -5.34 24.88
C MET A 39 3.34 -3.83 24.88
N ILE A 40 3.05 -3.25 26.06
CA ILE A 40 2.79 -1.81 26.20
C ILE A 40 4.03 -0.99 25.79
N TYR A 41 5.22 -1.37 26.26
CA TYR A 41 6.45 -0.67 25.90
C TYR A 41 6.80 -0.80 24.42
N LEU A 42 6.47 -1.92 23.79
CA LEU A 42 6.67 -2.14 22.37
C LEU A 42 5.75 -1.23 21.55
N LEU A 43 4.45 -1.17 21.87
CA LEU A 43 3.52 -0.24 21.24
C LEU A 43 3.96 1.22 21.43
N SER A 44 4.38 1.58 22.64
CA SER A 44 4.97 2.89 22.92
C SER A 44 6.18 3.19 22.05
N ALA A 45 7.08 2.22 21.85
CA ALA A 45 8.27 2.38 21.00
C ALA A 45 7.90 2.58 19.53
N VAL A 46 6.89 1.88 19.02
CA VAL A 46 6.35 2.07 17.66
C VAL A 46 5.85 3.51 17.49
N TYR A 47 4.96 3.97 18.37
CA TYR A 47 4.39 5.32 18.26
C TYR A 47 5.40 6.44 18.53
N ARG A 48 6.44 6.19 19.35
CA ARG A 48 7.55 7.13 19.54
C ARG A 48 8.37 7.33 18.26
N LYS A 49 8.38 6.37 17.35
CA LYS A 49 9.06 6.45 16.04
C LYS A 49 8.11 6.77 14.89
N GLY A 50 6.82 6.95 15.16
CA GLY A 50 5.81 7.26 14.18
C GLY A 50 4.74 6.18 14.13
N TYR A 51 4.77 5.37 13.07
CA TYR A 51 3.74 4.35 12.79
C TYR A 51 4.34 2.95 12.55
N TYR A 52 5.66 2.80 12.64
CA TYR A 52 6.34 1.53 12.54
C TYR A 52 7.62 1.53 13.36
N LEU A 53 8.11 0.34 13.66
CA LEU A 53 9.41 0.12 14.29
C LEU A 53 10.17 -0.97 13.53
N VAL A 54 11.40 -0.68 13.11
CA VAL A 54 12.32 -1.74 12.67
C VAL A 54 12.80 -2.49 13.90
N TRP A 55 12.57 -3.80 13.93
CA TRP A 55 12.92 -4.70 15.02
C TRP A 55 14.33 -5.25 14.80
N ASP A 56 15.30 -4.60 15.43
CA ASP A 56 16.70 -5.00 15.43
C ASP A 56 17.19 -5.38 16.84
N LYS A 57 18.46 -5.76 16.94
CA LYS A 57 19.06 -6.15 18.23
C LYS A 57 19.08 -4.99 19.23
N LEU A 58 19.27 -3.75 18.77
CA LEU A 58 19.34 -2.59 19.63
C LEU A 58 17.96 -2.32 20.27
N GLU A 59 16.89 -2.33 19.49
CA GLU A 59 15.52 -2.13 19.96
C GLU A 59 15.09 -3.25 20.91
N GLN A 60 15.46 -4.49 20.60
CA GLN A 60 15.24 -5.63 21.51
C GLN A 60 15.89 -5.38 22.87
N MET A 61 17.18 -5.02 22.90
CA MET A 61 17.89 -4.79 24.15
C MET A 61 17.35 -3.57 24.91
N GLN A 62 16.97 -2.50 24.20
CA GLN A 62 16.32 -1.34 24.81
C GLN A 62 14.99 -1.71 25.47
N LEU A 63 14.20 -2.59 24.85
CA LEU A 63 12.93 -3.05 25.39
C LEU A 63 13.13 -3.91 26.64
N VAL A 64 14.02 -4.91 26.58
CA VAL A 64 14.32 -5.83 27.68
C VAL A 64 14.82 -5.07 28.92
N ASN A 65 15.64 -4.03 28.72
CA ASN A 65 16.15 -3.21 29.81
C ASN A 65 15.05 -2.44 30.58
N ARG A 66 13.84 -2.28 30.00
CA ARG A 66 12.74 -1.56 30.68
C ARG A 66 11.98 -2.40 31.69
N VAL A 67 12.11 -3.72 31.64
CA VAL A 67 11.34 -4.65 32.48
C VAL A 67 12.29 -5.62 33.17
N GLN A 68 12.46 -5.45 34.48
CA GLN A 68 13.37 -6.27 35.27
C GLN A 68 13.03 -7.76 35.17
N GLY A 69 14.08 -8.58 34.96
CA GLY A 69 13.94 -10.02 34.80
C GLY A 69 13.20 -10.44 33.53
N SER A 70 13.29 -9.62 32.48
CA SER A 70 12.97 -10.01 31.10
C SER A 70 14.24 -10.45 30.38
N SER A 71 14.11 -11.28 29.36
CA SER A 71 15.24 -11.72 28.52
C SER A 71 15.00 -11.37 27.04
N PRO A 72 16.06 -11.27 26.22
CA PRO A 72 15.93 -11.11 24.78
C PRO A 72 15.08 -12.20 24.13
N GLU A 73 15.21 -13.44 24.58
CA GLU A 73 14.44 -14.59 24.10
C GLU A 73 12.95 -14.40 24.37
N MET A 74 12.60 -14.00 25.59
CA MET A 74 11.21 -13.67 25.95
C MET A 74 10.66 -12.53 25.08
N ALA A 75 11.45 -11.48 24.84
CA ALA A 75 11.02 -10.37 23.98
C ALA A 75 10.73 -10.84 22.54
N ASN A 76 11.57 -11.73 21.98
CA ASN A 76 11.32 -12.31 20.67
C ASN A 76 10.06 -13.18 20.66
N GLN A 77 9.88 -14.03 21.66
CA GLN A 77 8.69 -14.87 21.78
C GLN A 77 7.41 -14.03 21.86
N ILE A 78 7.42 -12.93 22.63
CA ILE A 78 6.29 -12.00 22.69
C ILE A 78 6.03 -11.36 21.32
N VAL A 79 7.07 -10.91 20.62
CA VAL A 79 6.92 -10.37 19.24
C VAL A 79 6.31 -11.41 18.31
N ASP A 80 6.80 -12.66 18.33
CA ASP A 80 6.27 -13.75 17.52
C ASP A 80 4.80 -14.03 17.82
N ARG A 81 4.39 -14.00 19.10
CA ARG A 81 2.98 -14.13 19.50
C ARG A 81 2.13 -12.96 19.03
N LEU A 82 2.63 -11.72 19.15
CA LEU A 82 1.92 -10.53 18.69
C LEU A 82 1.74 -10.53 17.16
N ILE A 83 2.68 -11.10 16.40
CA ILE A 83 2.53 -11.33 14.96
C ILE A 83 1.49 -12.44 14.70
N ALA A 84 1.59 -13.56 15.41
CA ALA A 84 0.65 -14.68 15.27
C ALA A 84 -0.80 -14.29 15.58
N TYR A 85 -1.01 -13.40 16.56
CA TYR A 85 -2.33 -12.85 16.91
C TYR A 85 -2.75 -11.68 16.01
N GLY A 86 -1.95 -11.29 15.01
CA GLY A 86 -2.26 -10.20 14.08
C GLY A 86 -2.30 -8.83 14.75
N THR A 87 -1.53 -8.61 15.82
CA THR A 87 -1.26 -7.26 16.35
C THR A 87 -0.29 -6.52 15.43
N PHE A 88 0.67 -7.24 14.87
CA PHE A 88 1.60 -6.77 13.84
C PHE A 88 1.41 -7.53 12.52
N ASP A 89 1.71 -6.86 11.43
CA ASP A 89 1.67 -7.40 10.09
C ASP A 89 2.79 -8.44 9.89
N LYS A 90 2.38 -9.67 9.57
CA LYS A 90 3.30 -10.79 9.41
C LYS A 90 4.19 -10.65 8.18
N GLU A 91 3.69 -10.08 7.09
CA GLU A 91 4.43 -9.95 5.83
C GLU A 91 5.56 -8.92 5.96
N LEU A 92 5.27 -7.76 6.56
CA LEU A 92 6.25 -6.71 6.85
C LEU A 92 7.30 -7.15 7.87
N PHE A 93 6.92 -7.93 8.88
CA PHE A 93 7.92 -8.45 9.81
C PHE A 93 8.85 -9.46 9.14
N ASN A 94 8.32 -10.34 8.30
CA ASN A 94 9.14 -11.36 7.63
C ASN A 94 10.08 -10.74 6.58
N SER A 95 9.60 -9.74 5.83
CA SER A 95 10.37 -9.12 4.74
C SER A 95 11.39 -8.08 5.22
N ALA A 96 11.01 -7.22 6.17
CA ALA A 96 11.79 -6.05 6.55
C ALA A 96 12.07 -5.96 8.06
N LYS A 97 11.65 -6.96 8.85
CA LYS A 97 11.68 -6.92 10.33
C LYS A 97 10.96 -5.70 10.86
N VAL A 98 9.85 -5.31 10.24
CA VAL A 98 9.06 -4.14 10.65
C VAL A 98 7.85 -4.55 11.49
N LEU A 99 7.68 -3.89 12.62
CA LEU A 99 6.51 -3.98 13.48
C LEU A 99 5.58 -2.80 13.21
N THR A 100 4.45 -3.08 12.58
CA THR A 100 3.37 -2.14 12.29
C THR A 100 2.10 -2.92 11.98
N SER A 101 0.95 -2.25 11.88
CA SER A 101 -0.31 -2.83 11.41
C SER A 101 -1.21 -1.72 10.90
N LEU A 102 -2.25 -2.05 10.13
CA LEU A 102 -3.23 -1.07 9.64
C LEU A 102 -3.76 -0.19 10.77
N ARG A 103 -4.16 -0.80 11.89
CA ARG A 103 -4.66 -0.09 13.09
C ARG A 103 -3.65 0.92 13.64
N ILE A 104 -2.37 0.53 13.75
CA ILE A 104 -1.29 1.41 14.23
C ILE A 104 -1.14 2.61 13.31
N GLN A 105 -1.20 2.37 12.00
CA GLN A 105 -1.02 3.40 10.99
C GLN A 105 -2.17 4.38 10.96
N GLU A 106 -3.41 3.91 10.91
CA GLU A 106 -4.61 4.75 10.98
C GLU A 106 -4.59 5.64 12.22
N THR A 107 -4.29 5.04 13.38
CA THR A 107 -4.18 5.76 14.66
C THR A 107 -3.12 6.85 14.61
N TYR A 108 -1.94 6.54 14.08
CA TYR A 108 -0.86 7.52 13.95
C TYR A 108 -1.23 8.65 12.98
N PHE A 109 -1.76 8.31 11.80
CA PHE A 109 -2.12 9.30 10.78
C PHE A 109 -3.23 10.23 11.22
N ASP A 110 -4.20 9.72 11.97
CA ASP A 110 -5.23 10.55 12.57
C ASP A 110 -4.62 11.52 13.61
N ALA A 111 -3.74 11.03 14.49
CA ALA A 111 -3.04 11.85 15.48
C ALA A 111 -2.16 12.95 14.85
N ILE A 112 -1.64 12.73 13.64
CA ILE A 112 -0.81 13.70 12.91
C ILE A 112 -1.54 14.48 11.82
N LYS A 113 -2.87 14.32 11.64
CA LYS A 113 -3.66 14.94 10.55
C LYS A 113 -3.47 16.46 10.45
N ARG A 114 -3.20 17.13 11.58
CA ARG A 114 -3.00 18.60 11.67
C ARG A 114 -1.55 19.06 11.45
N ARG A 115 -0.58 18.14 11.33
CA ARG A 115 0.84 18.48 11.13
C ARG A 115 1.07 18.89 9.68
N LYS A 116 1.82 19.98 9.46
CA LYS A 116 2.21 20.47 8.12
C LYS A 116 3.44 19.72 7.57
N THR A 117 3.44 18.40 7.68
CA THR A 117 4.55 17.53 7.27
C THR A 117 4.13 16.65 6.11
N PRO A 118 5.04 16.31 5.18
CA PRO A 118 4.73 15.36 4.10
C PRO A 118 4.25 14.03 4.70
N LYS A 119 3.23 13.42 4.09
CA LYS A 119 2.72 12.12 4.53
C LYS A 119 3.81 11.06 4.32
N PRO A 120 4.23 10.35 5.37
CA PRO A 120 5.24 9.32 5.23
C PRO A 120 4.62 8.07 4.57
N THR A 121 5.32 7.48 3.61
CA THR A 121 4.84 6.39 2.73
C THR A 121 5.46 5.03 3.05
N LYS A 122 6.43 4.97 3.95
CA LYS A 122 7.28 3.79 4.16
C LYS A 122 6.59 2.71 5.00
N TYR A 123 6.52 1.48 4.51
CA TYR A 123 5.93 0.33 5.23
C TYR A 123 4.43 0.46 5.54
N LEU A 124 3.65 1.10 4.67
CA LEU A 124 2.18 1.16 4.82
C LEU A 124 1.53 -0.21 4.65
N VAL A 125 0.60 -0.55 5.55
CA VAL A 125 -0.23 -1.75 5.51
C VAL A 125 -1.52 -1.36 4.80
N ASN A 126 -1.74 -1.95 3.62
CA ASN A 126 -2.97 -1.85 2.83
C ASN A 126 -3.33 -0.41 2.40
N VAL A 127 -2.86 0.02 1.23
CA VAL A 127 -3.24 1.29 0.60
C VAL A 127 -4.67 1.16 0.04
N ASN A 128 -5.69 1.28 0.90
CA ASN A 128 -7.04 1.57 0.43
C ASN A 128 -7.20 3.09 0.31
N ILE A 129 -7.15 3.59 -0.91
CA ILE A 129 -7.36 5.01 -1.25
C ILE A 129 -8.87 5.29 -1.21
N ASN A 130 -9.53 5.08 -0.07
CA ASN A 130 -10.84 5.68 0.14
C ASN A 130 -11.12 5.90 1.64
N SER A 131 -10.73 7.06 2.14
CA SER A 131 -11.56 7.75 3.12
C SER A 131 -11.94 9.08 2.48
N GLY A 132 -13.05 9.05 1.75
CA GLY A 132 -13.91 10.22 1.62
C GLY A 132 -14.32 10.64 3.02
N SER A 133 -13.56 11.56 3.62
CA SER A 133 -14.13 12.48 4.58
C SER A 133 -14.49 13.74 3.81
N SER A 134 -15.78 13.83 3.51
CA SER A 134 -16.46 15.09 3.26
C SER A 134 -16.25 15.98 4.48
N GLU A 135 -15.17 16.75 4.52
CA GLU A 135 -15.09 17.96 5.31
C GLU A 135 -15.05 19.11 4.31
N VAL A 136 -16.25 19.64 4.06
CA VAL A 136 -16.48 20.94 3.45
C VAL A 136 -15.57 21.92 4.17
N ASN A 137 -14.61 22.50 3.46
CA ASN A 137 -14.12 23.81 3.81
C ASN A 137 -14.03 24.61 2.52
N ASP A 138 -14.93 25.58 2.46
CA ASP A 138 -15.05 26.57 1.41
C ASP A 138 -13.74 27.35 1.25
N ASP A 139 -13.54 27.86 0.03
CA ASP A 139 -12.38 28.60 -0.45
C ASP A 139 -11.07 27.80 -0.56
N ILE A 140 -10.82 27.29 -1.77
CA ILE A 140 -9.75 27.78 -2.65
C ILE A 140 -10.00 27.16 -4.03
N ASN A 141 -10.53 27.98 -4.94
CA ASN A 141 -10.37 27.77 -6.37
C ASN A 141 -8.86 27.76 -6.68
N THR A 142 -8.31 26.66 -7.21
CA THR A 142 -7.34 26.71 -8.32
C THR A 142 -7.22 25.32 -8.97
N GLN A 143 -7.94 25.16 -10.08
CA GLN A 143 -7.52 24.50 -11.32
C GLN A 143 -6.30 23.54 -11.24
N SER A 144 -6.56 22.24 -11.33
CA SER A 144 -5.56 21.18 -11.51
C SER A 144 -4.81 21.37 -12.84
N LYS A 145 -3.60 21.91 -12.74
CA LYS A 145 -2.62 21.90 -13.83
C LYS A 145 -1.97 20.51 -13.82
N VAL A 146 -2.37 19.67 -14.78
CA VAL A 146 -1.64 18.46 -15.18
C VAL A 146 -0.18 18.86 -15.40
N LYS A 147 0.72 18.34 -14.56
CA LYS A 147 2.16 18.44 -14.81
C LYS A 147 2.50 17.42 -15.88
N GLU A 148 2.57 17.87 -17.12
CA GLU A 148 3.41 17.23 -18.13
C GLU A 148 4.86 17.25 -17.60
N THR A 149 5.40 16.06 -17.32
CA THR A 149 6.81 15.90 -16.97
C THR A 149 7.65 16.12 -18.23
N LYS A 150 8.44 17.19 -18.21
CA LYS A 150 9.50 17.44 -19.19
C LYS A 150 10.53 16.29 -19.14
N GLU A 151 10.83 15.73 -20.31
CA GLU A 151 11.91 14.77 -20.54
C GLU A 151 13.22 15.33 -19.98
N LYS A 152 13.71 14.71 -18.91
CA LYS A 152 15.11 14.77 -18.50
C LYS A 152 15.69 13.41 -18.85
N ASN A 153 16.91 13.39 -19.39
CA ASN A 153 17.66 12.15 -19.55
C ASN A 153 17.89 11.58 -18.15
N ILE A 154 17.14 10.52 -17.84
CA ILE A 154 17.17 9.78 -16.59
C ILE A 154 18.01 8.53 -16.87
N ASP A 155 18.97 8.21 -15.99
CA ASP A 155 19.74 6.96 -16.09
C ASP A 155 18.79 5.76 -15.97
N ASP A 156 19.08 4.66 -16.69
CA ASP A 156 18.22 3.46 -16.74
C ASP A 156 17.89 2.89 -15.35
N ASP A 157 18.78 3.07 -14.36
CA ASP A 157 18.60 2.61 -12.99
C ASP A 157 17.58 3.46 -12.20
N ASP A 158 17.56 4.78 -12.46
CA ASP A 158 16.57 5.69 -11.87
C ASP A 158 15.19 5.50 -12.52
N ALA A 159 15.16 5.21 -13.83
CA ALA A 159 13.91 4.86 -14.52
C ALA A 159 13.29 3.56 -13.99
N ARG A 160 14.10 2.55 -13.66
CA ARG A 160 13.64 1.31 -12.97
C ARG A 160 13.06 1.60 -11.60
N ALA A 161 13.75 2.42 -10.80
CA ALA A 161 13.28 2.82 -9.47
C ALA A 161 11.90 3.50 -9.55
N ASN A 162 11.72 4.40 -10.53
CA ASN A 162 10.44 5.08 -10.75
C ASN A 162 9.28 4.11 -11.04
N VAL A 163 9.49 3.01 -11.79
CA VAL A 163 8.45 2.00 -12.04
C VAL A 163 7.99 1.36 -10.73
N ILE A 164 8.95 1.00 -9.89
CA ILE A 164 8.71 0.35 -8.61
C ILE A 164 7.99 1.28 -7.64
N ASP A 165 8.40 2.55 -7.61
CA ASP A 165 7.76 3.55 -6.77
C ASP A 165 6.30 3.76 -7.19
N LEU A 166 6.02 3.86 -8.49
CA LEU A 166 4.66 4.00 -9.02
C LEU A 166 3.79 2.77 -8.73
N TRP A 167 4.35 1.57 -8.86
CA TRP A 167 3.66 0.34 -8.44
C TRP A 167 3.35 0.38 -6.93
N THR A 168 4.34 0.77 -6.13
CA THR A 168 4.25 0.78 -4.68
C THR A 168 3.22 1.80 -4.19
N ASP A 169 3.13 2.95 -4.85
CA ASP A 169 2.15 3.99 -4.56
C ASP A 169 0.70 3.52 -4.80
N LEU A 170 0.47 2.70 -5.83
CA LEU A 170 -0.88 2.22 -6.17
C LEU A 170 -1.30 0.97 -5.39
N TRP A 171 -0.40 0.01 -5.18
CA TRP A 171 -0.76 -1.33 -4.68
C TRP A 171 0.06 -1.80 -3.49
N GLY A 172 0.93 -0.93 -2.95
CA GLY A 172 1.90 -1.29 -1.92
C GLY A 172 3.08 -2.10 -2.49
N PHE A 173 3.99 -2.49 -1.60
CA PHE A 173 5.25 -3.10 -2.02
C PHE A 173 5.01 -4.35 -2.89
N PRO A 174 5.68 -4.47 -4.05
CA PRO A 174 5.54 -5.64 -4.90
C PRO A 174 6.00 -6.88 -4.12
N ASN A 175 5.14 -7.90 -4.06
CA ASN A 175 5.44 -9.15 -3.37
C ASN A 175 6.48 -9.99 -4.14
N ALA A 176 6.85 -11.15 -3.60
CA ALA A 176 7.85 -12.05 -4.19
C ALA A 176 7.51 -12.56 -5.61
N VAL A 177 6.29 -12.34 -6.09
CA VAL A 177 5.86 -12.69 -7.46
C VAL A 177 5.84 -11.44 -8.34
N ALA A 178 5.25 -10.34 -7.85
CA ALA A 178 5.14 -9.10 -8.60
C ALA A 178 6.49 -8.47 -8.91
N ARG A 179 7.46 -8.58 -8.00
CA ARG A 179 8.78 -7.97 -8.17
C ARG A 179 9.56 -8.56 -9.35
N PRO A 180 9.84 -9.88 -9.40
CA PRO A 180 10.56 -10.45 -10.53
C PRO A 180 9.83 -10.27 -11.86
N GLU A 181 8.49 -10.27 -11.84
CA GLU A 181 7.70 -10.03 -13.05
C GLU A 181 7.81 -8.59 -13.56
N LEU A 182 7.80 -7.59 -12.66
CA LEU A 182 8.05 -6.20 -13.05
C LEU A 182 9.46 -6.03 -13.62
N ASP A 183 10.47 -6.63 -12.99
CA ASP A 183 11.85 -6.59 -13.48
C ASP A 183 11.93 -7.20 -14.90
N GLU A 184 11.28 -8.33 -15.14
CA GLU A 184 11.19 -8.95 -16.47
C GLU A 184 10.48 -8.05 -17.50
N LEU A 185 9.37 -7.40 -17.11
CA LEU A 185 8.66 -6.48 -18.00
C LEU A 185 9.52 -5.26 -18.35
N ILE A 186 10.25 -4.70 -17.38
CA ILE A 186 11.15 -3.57 -17.60
C ILE A 186 12.26 -3.97 -18.58
N ASP A 187 12.85 -5.16 -18.41
CA ASP A 187 13.88 -5.66 -19.32
C ASP A 187 13.37 -5.87 -20.75
N GLN A 188 12.09 -6.24 -20.91
CA GLN A 188 11.51 -6.57 -22.21
C GLN A 188 11.03 -5.38 -23.03
N ILE A 189 10.40 -4.39 -22.39
CA ILE A 189 9.75 -3.26 -23.10
C ILE A 189 10.25 -1.89 -22.65
N GLY A 190 11.11 -1.84 -21.63
CA GLY A 190 11.63 -0.60 -21.07
C GLY A 190 10.74 0.00 -19.97
N PRO A 191 11.35 0.76 -19.05
CA PRO A 191 10.68 1.27 -17.85
C PRO A 191 9.56 2.27 -18.15
N GLU A 192 9.68 3.08 -19.21
CA GLU A 192 8.66 4.07 -19.59
C GLU A 192 7.32 3.44 -19.96
N LEU A 193 7.35 2.33 -20.72
CA LEU A 193 6.13 1.63 -21.12
C LEU A 193 5.49 0.93 -19.92
N VAL A 194 6.29 0.31 -19.05
CA VAL A 194 5.76 -0.30 -17.81
C VAL A 194 5.14 0.76 -16.90
N THR A 195 5.80 1.91 -16.72
CA THR A 195 5.28 3.06 -15.98
C THR A 195 3.92 3.50 -16.53
N TYR A 196 3.79 3.61 -17.85
CA TYR A 196 2.53 3.99 -18.48
C TYR A 196 1.45 2.92 -18.32
N ALA A 197 1.78 1.63 -18.37
CA ALA A 197 0.83 0.55 -18.11
C ALA A 197 0.29 0.58 -16.66
N ILE A 198 1.17 0.88 -15.70
CA ILE A 198 0.81 1.08 -14.28
C ILE A 198 -0.15 2.25 -14.14
N GLN A 199 0.14 3.38 -14.80
CA GLN A 199 -0.74 4.55 -14.80
C GLN A 199 -2.14 4.21 -15.31
N ILE A 200 -2.24 3.51 -16.45
CA ILE A 200 -3.53 3.09 -17.02
C ILE A 200 -4.30 2.19 -16.04
N ALA A 201 -3.61 1.24 -15.39
CA ALA A 201 -4.23 0.37 -14.41
C ALA A 201 -4.75 1.15 -13.18
N GLY A 202 -4.01 2.17 -12.73
CA GLY A 202 -4.46 3.10 -11.68
C GLY A 202 -5.69 3.91 -12.09
N GLU A 203 -5.72 4.44 -13.32
CA GLU A 203 -6.87 5.17 -13.88
C GLU A 203 -8.12 4.29 -13.99
N HIS A 204 -7.94 3.00 -14.26
CA HIS A 204 -9.01 2.00 -14.29
C HIS A 204 -9.36 1.40 -12.92
N GLN A 205 -8.79 1.92 -11.82
CA GLN A 205 -9.04 1.45 -10.45
C GLN A 205 -8.82 -0.05 -10.28
N VAL A 206 -7.81 -0.60 -10.96
CA VAL A 206 -7.46 -2.01 -10.87
C VAL A 206 -6.98 -2.32 -9.45
N GLU A 207 -7.57 -3.34 -8.81
CA GLU A 207 -7.16 -3.79 -7.48
C GLU A 207 -5.81 -4.54 -7.50
N ARG A 208 -5.14 -4.60 -6.34
CA ARG A 208 -3.81 -5.24 -6.17
C ARG A 208 -3.72 -6.64 -6.76
N TYR A 209 -4.74 -7.48 -6.56
CA TYR A 209 -4.75 -8.86 -7.06
C TYR A 209 -4.90 -8.95 -8.59
N GLY A 210 -5.46 -7.90 -9.21
CA GLY A 210 -5.65 -7.80 -10.66
C GLY A 210 -4.54 -7.06 -11.39
N ALA A 211 -3.67 -6.33 -10.67
CA ALA A 211 -2.68 -5.43 -11.23
C ALA A 211 -1.75 -6.12 -12.25
N LEU A 212 -1.05 -7.20 -11.85
CA LEU A 212 -0.14 -7.92 -12.76
C LEU A 212 -0.85 -8.43 -14.01
N LYS A 213 -2.00 -9.09 -13.82
CA LYS A 213 -2.81 -9.61 -14.93
C LYS A 213 -3.25 -8.52 -15.90
N TYR A 214 -3.57 -7.34 -15.37
CA TYR A 214 -3.94 -6.19 -16.18
C TYR A 214 -2.75 -5.68 -16.99
N LEU A 215 -1.60 -5.45 -16.34
CA LEU A 215 -0.35 -5.05 -17.00
C LEU A 215 0.02 -6.03 -18.13
N GLN A 216 0.02 -7.34 -17.84
CA GLN A 216 0.28 -8.37 -18.84
C GLN A 216 -0.64 -8.25 -20.05
N THR A 217 -1.93 -7.98 -19.83
CA THR A 217 -2.93 -7.86 -20.91
C THR A 217 -2.64 -6.64 -21.79
N VAL A 218 -2.36 -5.50 -21.18
CA VAL A 218 -2.02 -4.24 -21.88
C VAL A 218 -0.73 -4.41 -22.67
N ILE A 219 0.32 -4.92 -22.02
CA ILE A 219 1.65 -5.10 -22.62
C ILE A 219 1.61 -6.14 -23.75
N LYS A 220 0.83 -7.21 -23.60
CA LYS A 220 0.61 -8.19 -24.67
C LYS A 220 -0.04 -7.54 -25.89
N GLY A 221 -1.01 -6.65 -25.69
CA GLY A 221 -1.62 -5.87 -26.76
C GLY A 221 -0.62 -4.97 -27.47
N TRP A 222 0.25 -4.28 -26.73
CA TRP A 222 1.30 -3.45 -27.30
C TRP A 222 2.35 -4.26 -28.09
N LYS A 223 2.74 -5.44 -27.58
CA LYS A 223 3.63 -6.36 -28.31
C LYS A 223 3.03 -6.82 -29.65
N GLN A 224 1.73 -7.13 -29.68
CA GLN A 224 1.04 -7.50 -30.92
C GLN A 224 0.99 -6.36 -31.95
N LEU A 225 0.87 -5.12 -31.46
CA LEU A 225 0.87 -3.90 -32.28
C LEU A 225 2.29 -3.39 -32.60
N LYS A 226 3.34 -4.11 -32.17
CA LYS A 226 4.76 -3.72 -32.31
C LYS A 226 5.04 -2.31 -31.79
N ILE A 227 4.38 -1.93 -30.71
CA ILE A 227 4.56 -0.64 -30.04
C ILE A 227 5.83 -0.71 -29.19
N THR A 228 6.77 0.18 -29.46
CA THR A 228 8.06 0.24 -28.74
C THR A 228 8.34 1.60 -28.11
N THR A 229 7.46 2.59 -28.28
CA THR A 229 7.63 3.94 -27.74
C THR A 229 6.42 4.39 -26.92
N LEU A 230 6.67 5.26 -25.94
CA LEU A 230 5.64 5.83 -25.08
C LEU A 230 4.54 6.55 -25.88
N GLU A 231 4.92 7.32 -26.90
CA GLU A 231 3.98 8.06 -27.74
C GLU A 231 3.03 7.14 -28.54
N GLN A 232 3.55 6.01 -29.04
CA GLN A 232 2.73 5.00 -29.71
C GLN A 232 1.76 4.34 -28.73
N ALA A 233 2.20 4.04 -27.50
CA ALA A 233 1.36 3.47 -26.46
C ALA A 233 0.22 4.42 -26.04
N LYS A 234 0.51 5.72 -25.87
CA LYS A 234 -0.50 6.76 -25.60
C LYS A 234 -1.54 6.84 -26.70
N LYS A 235 -1.11 6.88 -27.96
CA LYS A 235 -2.01 6.92 -29.12
C LYS A 235 -2.90 5.68 -29.18
N ALA A 236 -2.33 4.49 -29.03
CA ALA A 236 -3.08 3.23 -29.05
C ALA A 236 -4.12 3.15 -27.93
N ASN A 237 -3.76 3.63 -26.72
CA ASN A 237 -4.70 3.62 -25.58
C ASN A 237 -5.86 4.59 -25.80
N LYS A 238 -5.59 5.79 -26.33
CA LYS A 238 -6.63 6.78 -26.68
C LYS A 238 -7.60 6.25 -27.75
N GLU A 239 -7.08 5.59 -28.78
CA GLU A 239 -7.91 4.95 -29.80
C GLU A 239 -8.77 3.81 -29.22
N HIS A 240 -8.20 3.00 -28.33
CA HIS A 240 -8.92 1.94 -27.64
C HIS A 240 -10.04 2.48 -26.74
N GLU A 241 -9.79 3.53 -25.96
CA GLU A 241 -10.83 4.20 -25.18
C GLU A 241 -11.95 4.79 -26.03
N GLN A 242 -11.60 5.45 -27.14
CA GLN A 242 -12.57 6.01 -28.08
C GLN A 242 -13.45 4.92 -28.68
N ARG A 243 -12.87 3.78 -29.06
CA ARG A 243 -13.62 2.60 -29.53
C ARG A 243 -14.53 2.02 -28.43
N ARG A 244 -14.09 1.96 -27.18
CA ARG A 244 -14.95 1.52 -26.06
C ARG A 244 -16.12 2.47 -25.83
N LYS A 245 -15.87 3.79 -25.83
CA LYS A 245 -16.89 4.83 -25.66
C LYS A 245 -17.88 4.87 -26.84
N SER A 246 -17.44 4.60 -28.06
CA SER A 246 -18.33 4.51 -29.23
C SER A 246 -19.17 3.23 -29.22
N ASN A 247 -18.60 2.08 -28.81
CA ASN A 247 -19.37 0.83 -28.67
C ASN A 247 -20.38 0.87 -27.52
N GLN A 248 -20.11 1.61 -26.44
CA GLN A 248 -21.09 1.81 -25.35
C GLN A 248 -22.27 2.72 -25.72
N ARG A 249 -22.13 3.52 -26.79
CA ARG A 249 -23.19 4.44 -27.27
C ARG A 249 -24.16 3.82 -28.27
N VAL A 250 -23.90 2.60 -28.75
CA VAL A 250 -24.86 1.84 -29.56
C VAL A 250 -25.72 1.02 -28.59
N PRO A 251 -27.01 1.36 -28.39
CA PRO A 251 -27.88 0.54 -27.56
C PRO A 251 -28.02 -0.84 -28.21
N ALA A 252 -28.02 -1.90 -27.40
CA ALA A 252 -28.39 -3.25 -27.82
C ALA A 252 -29.92 -3.33 -28.12
N SER A 253 -30.43 -2.45 -28.98
CA SER A 253 -31.83 -2.43 -29.42
C SER A 253 -31.91 -2.75 -30.92
N SER A 254 -31.56 -3.99 -31.29
CA SER A 254 -32.00 -4.57 -32.56
C SER A 254 -31.81 -6.10 -32.57
N ALA A 255 -32.18 -6.77 -31.48
CA ALA A 255 -32.40 -8.21 -31.52
C ALA A 255 -33.86 -8.44 -31.12
N GLU A 256 -34.72 -8.50 -32.15
CA GLU A 256 -36.14 -8.83 -32.00
C GLU A 256 -36.30 -10.12 -31.17
N PRO A 257 -37.30 -10.20 -30.28
CA PRO A 257 -37.57 -11.41 -29.55
C PRO A 257 -38.01 -12.49 -30.54
N ARG A 258 -37.18 -13.53 -30.72
CA ARG A 258 -37.58 -14.74 -31.44
C ARG A 258 -38.72 -15.39 -30.68
N THR A 259 -39.95 -15.14 -31.13
CA THR A 259 -41.15 -15.87 -30.76
C THR A 259 -40.88 -17.37 -30.87
N ARG A 260 -40.98 -18.08 -29.76
CA ARG A 260 -40.97 -19.54 -29.71
C ARG A 260 -42.26 -20.01 -30.40
N LYS A 261 -42.15 -20.39 -31.67
CA LYS A 261 -43.22 -21.07 -32.40
C LYS A 261 -43.35 -22.49 -31.86
N ASP A 262 -44.59 -22.87 -31.61
CA ASP A 262 -45.09 -24.20 -31.31
C ASP A 262 -44.44 -25.28 -32.19
N TRP A 263 -44.11 -26.42 -31.61
CA TRP A 263 -44.22 -27.70 -32.31
C TRP A 263 -44.64 -28.81 -31.33
N VAL A 264 -45.86 -29.27 -31.58
CA VAL A 264 -46.49 -30.50 -31.13
C VAL A 264 -45.75 -31.70 -31.72
N GLY A 265 -45.63 -32.78 -30.95
CA GLY A 265 -45.14 -34.09 -31.39
C GLY A 265 -45.09 -35.06 -30.22
#